data_AF-A0A5K1DE37-F1
#
_entry.id   AF-A0A5K1DE37-F1
#
_cell.length_a   1.000
_cell.length_b   1.000
_cell.length_c   1.000
_cell.angle_alpha   90.00
_cell.angle_beta   90.00
_cell.angle_gamma   90.00
#
_symmetry.space_group_name_H-M   'P 1'
#
loop_
_entity.id
_entity.type
_entity.pdbx_description
1 polymer ?
#
loop_
_entity_poly.entity_id
_entity_poly.type
_entity_poly.pdbx_seq_one_letter_code
_entity_poly.pdbx_strand_id
1 'polypeptide(L)' 'VIVPLLQWEATAFGRPVLALVLVASLALFPVLLIPSGPSMWLAGMIFGYGFGFLIIMLGTTIGMVLPYVIGYTFREHIH' A
#
# COMPACT_ATOMS: atom_id res chain seq x y z
N VAL A 1 17.63 -8.75 -2.88
CA VAL A 1 17.54 -7.28 -2.67
C VAL A 1 16.30 -6.87 -1.85
N ILE A 2 15.17 -7.57 -1.97
CA ILE A 2 13.91 -7.22 -1.27
C ILE A 2 13.98 -7.42 0.26
N VAL A 3 14.62 -8.50 0.74
CA VAL A 3 14.72 -8.83 2.18
C VAL A 3 15.35 -7.73 3.04
N PRO A 4 16.51 -7.14 2.69
CA PRO A 4 17.09 -6.06 3.50
C PRO A 4 16.22 -4.80 3.54
N LEU A 5 15.46 -4.51 2.48
CA LEU A 5 14.52 -3.38 2.48
C LEU A 5 13.35 -3.62 3.44
N LEU A 6 12.80 -4.85 3.45
CA LEU A 6 11.73 -5.24 4.38
C LEU A 6 12.17 -5.17 5.84
N GLN A 7 13.40 -5.60 6.13
CA GLN A 7 13.97 -5.50 7.48
C GLN A 7 14.20 -4.03 7.87
N TRP A 8 14.65 -3.19 6.93
CA TRP A 8 14.80 -1.77 7.17
C TRP A 8 13.46 -1.11 7.46
N GLU A 9 12.40 -1.34 6.67
CA GLU A 9 11.06 -0.81 6.95
C GLU A 9 10.53 -1.27 8.32
N ALA A 10 10.70 -2.55 8.65
CA ALA A 10 10.23 -3.11 9.92
C ALA A 10 10.93 -2.51 11.16
N THR A 11 12.19 -2.09 11.01
CA THR A 11 13.01 -1.61 12.13
C THR A 11 13.09 -0.09 12.20
N ALA A 12 12.93 0.60 11.07
CA ALA A 12 12.95 2.06 11.00
C ALA A 12 11.67 2.70 11.57
N PHE A 13 10.53 2.00 11.51
CA PHE A 13 9.23 2.55 11.91
C PHE A 13 8.63 1.80 13.10
N GLY A 14 8.07 2.56 14.06
CA GLY A 14 7.23 1.97 15.10
C GLY A 14 5.92 1.40 14.53
N ARG A 15 5.31 0.42 15.21
CA ARG A 15 4.09 -0.28 14.75
C ARG A 15 2.98 0.61 14.18
N PRO A 16 2.52 1.70 14.82
CA PRO A 16 1.46 2.53 14.23
C PRO A 16 1.91 3.29 12.98
N VAL A 17 3.16 3.76 12.95
CA VAL A 17 3.73 4.45 11.79
C VAL A 17 3.91 3.49 10.62
N LEU A 18 4.38 2.28 10.89
CA LEU A 18 4.52 1.23 9.89
C LEU A 18 3.17 0.89 9.25
N ALA A 19 2.09 0.83 10.03
CA ALA A 19 0.75 0.59 9.47
C ALA A 19 0.36 1.68 8.46
N LEU A 20 0.62 2.96 8.76
CA LEU A 20 0.35 4.07 7.86
C LEU A 20 1.22 4.00 6.59
N VAL A 21 2.51 3.71 6.73
CA VAL A 21 3.44 3.54 5.60
C VAL A 21 2.98 2.40 4.69
N LEU A 22 2.55 1.29 5.28
CA LEU A 22 2.05 0.15 4.52
C LEU A 22 0.75 0.49 3.77
N VAL A 23 -0.21 1.15 4.41
CA VAL A 23 -1.44 1.61 3.73
C VAL A 23 -1.10 2.55 2.58
N ALA A 24 -0.20 3.52 2.79
CA ALA A 24 0.22 4.47 1.76
C ALA A 24 0.94 3.76 0.60
N SER A 25 1.85 2.83 0.89
CA SER A 25 2.52 2.01 -0.12
C SER A 25 1.51 1.21 -0.95
N LEU A 26 0.58 0.51 -0.28
CA LEU A 26 -0.47 -0.29 -0.93
C LEU A 26 -1.42 0.55 -1.79
N ALA A 27 -1.66 1.81 -1.40
CA ALA A 27 -2.49 2.73 -2.15
C ALA A 27 -1.76 3.34 -3.37
N LEU A 28 -0.49 3.69 -3.24
CA LEU A 28 0.25 4.44 -4.26
C LEU A 28 1.00 3.54 -5.24
N PHE A 29 1.57 2.42 -4.78
CA PHE A 29 2.42 1.58 -5.61
C PHE A 29 1.69 1.02 -6.83
N PRO A 30 0.46 0.47 -6.72
CA PRO A 30 -0.28 0.00 -7.89
C PRO A 30 -0.56 1.11 -8.91
N VAL A 31 -0.83 2.33 -8.44
CA VAL A 31 -1.08 3.52 -9.28
C VAL A 31 0.18 3.93 -10.04
N LEU A 32 1.34 3.78 -9.41
CA LEU A 32 2.65 4.08 -9.98
C LEU A 32 3.30 2.86 -10.69
N LEU A 33 2.59 1.75 -10.85
CA LEU A 33 3.10 0.48 -11.42
C LEU A 33 4.30 -0.12 -10.67
N ILE A 34 4.42 0.20 -9.38
CA ILE A 34 5.41 -0.36 -8.47
C ILE A 34 4.82 -1.63 -7.83
N PRO A 35 5.58 -2.73 -7.69
CA PRO A 35 5.06 -3.94 -7.05
C PRO A 35 4.81 -3.73 -5.56
N SER A 36 3.57 -3.93 -5.12
CA SER A 36 3.15 -3.85 -3.71
C SER A 36 3.33 -5.17 -2.93
N GLY A 37 3.82 -6.23 -3.59
CA GLY A 37 4.09 -7.55 -3.00
C GLY A 37 4.88 -7.53 -1.68
N PRO A 38 6.00 -6.79 -1.60
CA PRO A 38 6.78 -6.67 -0.37
C PRO A 38 5.97 -6.08 0.80
N SER A 39 5.21 -5.00 0.57
CA SER A 39 4.41 -4.35 1.61
C SER A 39 3.24 -5.23 2.08
N MET A 40 2.63 -6.02 1.19
CA MET A 40 1.61 -7.01 1.59
C MET A 40 2.19 -8.07 2.53
N TRP A 41 3.36 -8.62 2.20
CA TRP A 41 4.03 -9.59 3.08
C TRP A 41 4.43 -8.97 4.42
N LEU A 42 4.93 -7.74 4.41
CA LEU A 42 5.32 -7.06 5.65
C LEU A 42 4.11 -6.81 6.57
N ALA A 43 2.96 -6.42 6.01
CA ALA A 43 1.71 -6.26 6.76
C ALA A 43 1.31 -7.58 7.45
N GLY A 44 1.38 -8.70 6.72
CA GLY A 44 1.07 -10.03 7.29
C GLY A 44 2.07 -10.49 8.35
N MET A 45 3.37 -10.27 8.14
CA MET A 45 4.41 -10.67 9.09
C MET A 45 4.40 -9.86 10.39
N ILE A 46 4.15 -8.55 10.33
CA ILE A 46 4.26 -7.66 11.49
C ILE A 46 2.94 -7.49 12.26
N PHE A 47 1.80 -7.46 11.56
CA PHE A 47 0.48 -7.25 12.17
C PHE A 47 -0.32 -8.55 12.29
N GLY A 48 0.22 -9.68 11.81
CA GLY A 48 -0.46 -10.96 11.75
C GLY A 48 -1.54 -11.00 10.66
N TYR A 49 -2.18 -12.15 10.49
CA TYR A 49 -3.17 -12.35 9.41
C TYR A 49 -4.42 -11.50 9.55
N GLY A 50 -4.96 -11.29 10.76
CA GLY A 50 -6.20 -10.52 10.95
C GLY A 50 -6.02 -9.02 10.64
N PHE A 51 -5.22 -8.33 11.44
CA PHE A 51 -4.95 -6.90 11.22
C PHE A 51 -4.16 -6.63 9.95
N GLY A 52 -3.21 -7.50 9.58
CA GLY A 52 -2.49 -7.41 8.32
C GLY A 52 -3.43 -7.50 7.12
N PHE A 53 -4.41 -8.40 7.14
CA PHE A 53 -5.44 -8.46 6.09
C PHE A 53 -6.26 -7.17 6.01
N LEU A 54 -6.68 -6.60 7.15
CA LEU A 54 -7.42 -5.33 7.16
C LEU A 54 -6.59 -4.18 6.57
N ILE A 55 -5.31 -4.10 6.91
CA ILE A 55 -4.36 -3.11 6.34
C ILE A 55 -4.24 -3.29 4.82
N ILE A 56 -4.06 -4.53 4.37
CA ILE A 56 -3.96 -4.87 2.93
C ILE A 56 -5.25 -4.52 2.20
N MET A 57 -6.40 -4.90 2.74
CA MET A 57 -7.72 -4.62 2.15
C MET A 57 -7.96 -3.11 2.04
N LEU A 58 -7.65 -2.35 3.09
CA LEU A 58 -7.82 -0.90 3.09
C LEU A 58 -6.93 -0.25 2.02
N GLY A 59 -5.63 -0.57 2.04
CA GLY A 59 -4.66 0.02 1.11
C GLY A 59 -4.95 -0.33 -0.35
N THR A 60 -5.27 -1.59 -0.65
CA THR A 60 -5.59 -2.03 -2.01
C THR A 60 -6.91 -1.44 -2.52
N THR A 61 -7.94 -1.32 -1.67
CA THR A 61 -9.19 -0.65 -2.04
C THR A 61 -8.93 0.80 -2.46
N ILE A 62 -8.14 1.54 -1.68
CA ILE A 62 -7.75 2.92 -2.05
C ILE A 62 -6.97 2.92 -3.37
N GLY A 63 -5.99 2.04 -3.52
CA GLY A 63 -5.15 1.98 -4.72
C GLY A 63 -5.91 1.62 -6.00
N MET A 64 -7.01 0.87 -5.90
CA MET A 64 -7.88 0.54 -7.04
C MET A 64 -8.86 1.67 -7.37
N VAL A 65 -9.30 2.44 -6.36
CA VAL A 65 -10.23 3.57 -6.53
C VAL A 65 -9.51 4.81 -7.06
N LEU A 66 -8.26 5.06 -6.66
CA LEU A 66 -7.50 6.27 -7.03
C LEU A 66 -7.43 6.50 -8.55
N PRO A 67 -7.04 5.51 -9.39
CA PRO A 67 -6.95 5.70 -10.83
C PRO A 67 -8.31 6.03 -11.47
N TYR A 68 -9.39 5.44 -10.95
CA TYR A 68 -10.74 5.74 -11.42
C TYR A 68 -11.14 7.19 -11.13
N VAL A 69 -10.88 7.69 -9.92
CA VAL A 69 -11.18 9.08 -9.54
C VAL A 69 -10.35 10.07 -10.35
N ILE A 70 -9.07 9.78 -10.55
CA ILE A 70 -8.18 10.59 -11.39
C ILE A 70 -8.72 10.62 -12.83
N GLY A 71 -8.96 9.45 -13.42
CA GLY A 71 -9.48 9.35 -14.79
C GLY A 71 -10.86 10.01 -14.96
N TYR A 72 -11.73 9.91 -13.96
CA TYR A 72 -13.02 10.57 -13.95
C TYR A 72 -12.89 12.10 -14.03
N THR A 73 -11.92 12.68 -13.30
CA THR A 73 -11.67 14.14 -13.31
C THR A 73 -11.24 14.64 -14.70
N PHE A 74 -10.46 13.85 -15.44
CA PHE A 74 -10.05 14.21 -16.80
C PHE A 74 -11.16 14.01 -17.84
N ARG A 75 -12.18 13.19 -17.56
CA ARG A 75 -13.26 12.90 -18.52
C ARG A 75 -13.97 14.17 -19.00
N GLU A 76 -14.14 15.17 -18.14
CA GLU A 76 -14.83 16.43 -18.48
C GLU A 76 -13.99 17.34 -19.38
N HIS A 77 -12.69 17.08 -19.52
CA HIS A 77 -11.77 17.91 -20.32
C HIS A 77 -11.40 17.30 -21.68
N ILE A 78 -11.87 16.09 -22.00
CA ILE A 78 -11.54 15.38 -23.26
C ILE A 78 -12.75 15.37 -24.23
N HIS A 79 -13.78 16.19 -23.98
CA HIS A 79 -14.94 16.38 -24.84
C HIS A 79 -14.94 17.74 -25.53
#